data_AF-A0AAV2SCP3-F1
#
_entry.id   AF-A0AAV2SCP3-F1
#
_cell.length_a   1.000
_cell.length_b   1.000
_cell.length_c   1.000
_cell.angle_alpha   90.00
_cell.angle_beta   90.00
_cell.angle_gamma   90.00
#
_symmetry.space_group_name_H-M   'P 1'
#
loop_
_entity.id
_entity.type
_entity.pdbx_description
1 polymer ?
#
loop_
_entity_poly.entity_id
_entity_poly.type
_entity_poly.pdbx_seq_one_letter_code
_entity_poly.pdbx_strand_id
1 'polypeptide(L)'
;MCAGETGMEGGLMQCLISHKNSQVMRNNNKCRAVVENFQILSLKDISFTPKFKDQCQADVAQYCNNPKPKTKLDVLDCLSTSVREDILKEVKPRISRSCRQQLRQQLLQRHEAISLDPQLKMRCGRDIETKCSKVEEGGGKVLECLRSHKGELSHDCHVAVFVREQEEHLDPGTDVVLENTCRQMISRFCQDAQPQNLLTCLKSNRGATDFEARCRMLVTRRLVEQSTDQRLNPELRKACKVDMAKFCSRLFDQSMKSDVEFNGKVTECLK
;
A
#
# COMPACT_ATOMS: atom_id res chain seq x y z
N MET A 1 -11.52 -15.04 20.59
CA MET A 1 -11.36 -14.09 19.47
C MET A 1 -12.06 -14.57 18.21
N CYS A 2 -11.84 -15.81 17.74
CA CYS A 2 -12.51 -16.34 16.53
C CYS A 2 -13.50 -17.49 16.79
N ALA A 3 -14.02 -17.61 18.02
CA ALA A 3 -14.79 -18.78 18.48
C ALA A 3 -16.19 -18.93 17.84
N GLY A 4 -16.69 -17.91 17.12
CA GLY A 4 -18.02 -17.90 16.50
C GLY A 4 -18.04 -18.13 14.98
N GLU A 5 -16.90 -18.43 14.35
CA GLU A 5 -16.77 -18.48 12.87
C GLU A 5 -16.98 -19.88 12.27
N THR A 6 -17.82 -20.71 12.87
CA THR A 6 -18.00 -22.12 12.49
C THR A 6 -18.93 -22.36 11.29
N GLY A 7 -19.54 -21.32 10.72
CA GLY A 7 -20.64 -21.45 9.74
C GLY A 7 -20.34 -21.12 8.28
N MET A 8 -19.15 -20.62 7.93
CA MET A 8 -18.78 -20.30 6.54
C MET A 8 -17.42 -20.93 6.23
N GLU A 9 -17.33 -21.72 5.15
CA GLU A 9 -16.05 -22.26 4.65
C GLU A 9 -15.01 -21.13 4.56
N GLY A 10 -13.95 -21.23 5.37
CA GLY A 10 -12.85 -20.26 5.41
C GLY A 10 -13.00 -19.08 6.40
N GLY A 11 -14.11 -18.96 7.13
CA GLY A 11 -14.33 -17.88 8.11
C GLY A 11 -13.26 -17.86 9.21
N LEU A 12 -13.08 -18.97 9.91
CA LEU A 12 -12.06 -19.09 10.97
C LEU A 12 -10.68 -18.61 10.51
N MET A 13 -10.25 -19.03 9.32
CA MET A 13 -8.95 -18.63 8.79
C MET A 13 -8.91 -17.14 8.45
N GLN A 14 -9.98 -16.58 7.91
CA GLN A 14 -10.10 -15.15 7.66
C GLN A 14 -10.03 -14.32 8.96
N CYS A 15 -10.66 -14.79 10.04
CA CYS A 15 -10.57 -14.15 11.35
C CYS A 15 -9.14 -14.20 11.92
N LEU A 16 -8.48 -15.36 11.80
CA LEU A 16 -7.09 -15.53 12.25
C LEU A 16 -6.13 -14.62 11.47
N ILE A 17 -6.33 -14.48 10.15
CA ILE A 17 -5.59 -13.53 9.31
C ILE A 17 -5.77 -12.10 9.82
N SER A 18 -7.02 -11.67 10.06
CA SER A 18 -7.31 -10.32 10.56
C SER A 18 -6.73 -10.03 11.95
N HIS A 19 -6.47 -11.06 12.77
CA HIS A 19 -5.92 -10.93 14.12
C HIS A 19 -4.46 -11.38 14.26
N LYS A 20 -3.78 -11.75 13.17
CA LYS A 20 -2.42 -12.31 13.23
C LYS A 20 -1.39 -11.38 13.88
N ASN A 21 -1.65 -10.07 13.82
CA ASN A 21 -0.81 -9.02 14.40
C ASN A 21 -1.23 -8.61 15.82
N SER A 22 -2.24 -9.26 16.41
CA SER A 22 -2.58 -9.06 17.82
C SER A 22 -1.45 -9.50 18.74
N GLN A 23 -1.36 -8.93 19.94
CA GLN A 23 -0.32 -9.29 20.91
C GLN A 23 -0.36 -10.79 21.24
N VAL A 24 -1.55 -11.39 21.29
CA VAL A 24 -1.76 -12.82 21.55
C VAL A 24 -1.14 -13.69 20.45
N MET A 25 -1.39 -13.36 19.18
CA MET A 25 -0.85 -14.10 18.04
C MET A 25 0.66 -13.88 17.85
N ARG A 26 1.17 -12.69 18.17
CA ARG A 26 2.62 -12.40 18.15
C ARG A 26 3.40 -13.26 19.15
N ASN A 27 2.80 -13.57 20.29
CA ASN A 27 3.41 -14.45 21.28
C ASN A 27 3.32 -15.94 20.89
N ASN A 28 2.48 -16.30 19.93
CA ASN A 28 2.33 -17.66 19.40
C ASN A 28 2.90 -17.77 17.98
N ASN A 29 4.24 -17.79 17.89
CA ASN A 29 4.96 -17.84 16.62
C ASN A 29 4.57 -19.06 15.75
N LYS A 30 4.23 -20.20 16.36
CA LYS A 30 3.80 -21.40 15.61
C LYS A 30 2.46 -21.18 14.91
N CYS A 31 1.48 -20.65 15.63
CA CYS A 31 0.16 -20.34 15.05
C CYS A 31 0.29 -19.26 13.96
N ARG A 32 1.05 -18.20 14.23
CA ARG A 32 1.29 -17.13 13.24
C ARG A 32 1.93 -17.67 11.95
N ALA A 33 2.95 -18.51 12.06
CA ALA A 33 3.62 -19.11 10.91
C ALA A 33 2.68 -19.97 10.06
N VAL A 34 1.77 -20.73 10.68
CA VAL A 34 0.77 -21.54 9.95
C VAL A 34 -0.22 -20.65 9.21
N VAL A 35 -0.71 -19.58 9.86
CA VAL A 35 -1.62 -18.60 9.24
C VAL A 35 -0.94 -17.93 8.04
N GLU A 36 0.31 -17.49 8.20
CA GLU A 36 1.09 -16.88 7.10
C GLU A 36 1.32 -17.87 5.96
N ASN A 37 1.69 -19.12 6.25
CA ASN A 37 1.85 -20.15 5.23
C ASN A 37 0.55 -20.42 4.48
N PHE A 38 -0.59 -20.48 5.19
CA PHE A 38 -1.90 -20.58 4.55
C PHE A 38 -2.17 -19.38 3.63
N GLN A 39 -1.89 -18.15 4.08
CA GLN A 39 -2.03 -16.95 3.25
C GLN A 39 -1.20 -17.07 1.97
N ILE A 40 0.08 -17.47 2.06
CA ILE A 40 0.99 -17.62 0.91
C ILE A 40 0.45 -18.64 -0.09
N LEU A 41 0.00 -19.80 0.37
CA LEU A 41 -0.57 -20.84 -0.50
C LEU A 41 -1.81 -20.33 -1.23
N SER A 42 -2.68 -19.59 -0.53
CA SER A 42 -3.93 -19.04 -1.10
C SER A 42 -3.72 -17.94 -2.15
N LEU A 43 -2.51 -17.37 -2.29
CA LEU A 43 -2.25 -16.31 -3.28
C LEU A 43 -2.35 -16.81 -4.73
N LYS A 44 -2.11 -18.10 -4.95
CA LYS A 44 -2.13 -18.73 -6.28
C LYS A 44 -3.55 -19.01 -6.77
N ASP A 45 -4.51 -19.14 -5.85
CA ASP A 45 -5.90 -19.38 -6.17
C ASP A 45 -6.65 -18.05 -6.35
N ILE A 46 -7.52 -17.93 -7.36
CA ILE A 46 -8.37 -16.74 -7.54
C ILE A 46 -9.55 -16.69 -6.53
N SER A 47 -9.56 -17.58 -5.54
CA SER A 47 -10.61 -17.65 -4.53
C SER A 47 -10.48 -16.50 -3.53
N PHE A 48 -11.40 -15.54 -3.62
CA PHE A 48 -11.55 -14.48 -2.64
C PHE A 48 -12.63 -14.82 -1.62
N THR A 49 -12.64 -14.07 -0.50
CA THR A 49 -13.73 -14.15 0.47
C THR A 49 -15.07 -13.84 -0.20
N PRO A 50 -16.20 -14.42 0.28
CA PRO A 50 -17.53 -14.12 -0.27
C PRO A 50 -17.81 -12.62 -0.30
N LYS A 51 -17.37 -11.89 0.73
CA LYS A 51 -17.50 -10.42 0.82
C LYS A 51 -16.74 -9.68 -0.26
N PHE A 52 -15.51 -10.09 -0.58
CA PHE A 52 -14.76 -9.47 -1.68
C PHE A 52 -15.42 -9.79 -3.02
N LYS A 53 -15.83 -11.05 -3.24
CA LYS A 53 -16.51 -11.44 -4.49
C LYS A 53 -17.78 -10.64 -4.70
N ASP A 54 -18.65 -10.56 -3.70
CA ASP A 54 -19.90 -9.80 -3.73
C ASP A 54 -19.67 -8.32 -4.10
N GLN A 55 -18.68 -7.68 -3.48
CA GLN A 55 -18.44 -6.25 -3.65
C GLN A 55 -17.58 -5.88 -4.87
N CYS A 56 -16.76 -6.79 -5.40
CA CYS A 56 -15.81 -6.51 -6.49
C CYS A 56 -16.09 -7.27 -7.79
N GLN A 57 -16.96 -8.29 -7.84
CA GLN A 57 -17.12 -9.13 -9.04
C GLN A 57 -17.53 -8.34 -10.29
N ALA A 58 -18.41 -7.35 -10.15
CA ALA A 58 -18.87 -6.53 -11.27
C ALA A 58 -17.73 -5.66 -11.82
N ASP A 59 -16.98 -5.01 -10.92
CA ASP A 59 -15.83 -4.18 -11.27
C ASP A 59 -14.73 -5.01 -11.94
N VAL A 60 -14.44 -6.21 -11.42
CA VAL A 60 -13.46 -7.13 -12.01
C VAL A 60 -13.91 -7.59 -13.39
N ALA A 61 -15.16 -7.99 -13.55
CA ALA A 61 -15.68 -8.44 -14.85
C ALA A 61 -15.64 -7.33 -15.91
N GLN A 62 -15.90 -6.08 -15.50
CA GLN A 62 -15.95 -4.95 -16.40
C GLN A 62 -14.57 -4.41 -16.77
N TYR A 63 -13.67 -4.28 -15.80
CA TYR A 63 -12.40 -3.55 -15.96
C TYR A 63 -11.15 -4.44 -16.01
N CYS A 64 -11.24 -5.70 -15.56
CA CYS A 64 -10.13 -6.64 -15.49
C CYS A 64 -10.36 -7.85 -16.42
N ASN A 65 -10.51 -7.59 -17.72
CA ASN A 65 -10.79 -8.62 -18.73
C ASN A 65 -9.65 -8.83 -19.74
N ASN A 66 -8.65 -7.94 -19.79
CA ASN A 66 -7.55 -8.04 -20.76
C ASN A 66 -6.19 -7.63 -20.15
N PRO A 67 -5.32 -8.60 -19.80
CA PRO A 67 -5.59 -10.04 -19.76
C PRO A 67 -6.56 -10.39 -18.62
N LYS A 68 -7.30 -11.49 -18.79
CA LYS A 68 -8.15 -12.02 -17.71
C LYS A 68 -7.27 -12.49 -16.55
N PRO A 69 -7.54 -12.06 -15.30
CA PRO A 69 -6.74 -12.42 -14.15
C PRO A 69 -6.84 -13.93 -13.87
N LYS A 70 -5.72 -14.55 -13.51
CA LYS A 70 -5.62 -15.99 -13.21
C LYS A 70 -5.44 -16.25 -11.72
N THR A 71 -4.79 -15.33 -11.01
CA THR A 71 -4.49 -15.44 -9.59
C THR A 71 -5.18 -14.34 -8.79
N LYS A 72 -5.18 -14.49 -7.46
CA LYS A 72 -5.59 -13.42 -6.54
C LYS A 72 -4.83 -12.13 -6.80
N LEU A 73 -3.52 -12.23 -7.00
CA LEU A 73 -2.63 -11.08 -7.19
C LEU A 73 -2.93 -10.34 -8.49
N ASP A 74 -3.25 -11.04 -9.58
CA ASP A 74 -3.60 -10.41 -10.86
C ASP A 74 -4.84 -9.50 -10.73
N VAL A 75 -5.84 -9.95 -9.95
CA VAL A 75 -7.02 -9.14 -9.63
C VAL A 75 -6.64 -7.90 -8.81
N LEU A 76 -5.80 -8.08 -7.79
CA LEU A 76 -5.36 -6.96 -6.95
C LEU A 76 -4.57 -5.93 -7.75
N ASP A 77 -3.63 -6.37 -8.59
CA ASP A 77 -2.82 -5.50 -9.44
C ASP A 77 -3.67 -4.76 -10.47
N CYS A 78 -4.64 -5.43 -11.10
CA CYS A 78 -5.56 -4.77 -12.03
C CYS A 78 -6.40 -3.69 -11.34
N LEU A 79 -7.01 -4.02 -10.20
CA LEU A 79 -7.85 -3.09 -9.46
C LEU A 79 -7.03 -1.92 -8.88
N SER A 80 -5.86 -2.19 -8.29
CA SER A 80 -5.00 -1.15 -7.73
C SER A 80 -4.44 -0.25 -8.82
N THR A 81 -4.05 -0.81 -9.97
CA THR A 81 -3.64 -0.04 -11.15
C THR A 81 -4.77 0.83 -11.67
N SER A 82 -5.99 0.30 -11.78
CA SER A 82 -7.16 1.07 -12.23
C SER A 82 -7.44 2.26 -11.31
N VAL A 83 -7.42 2.05 -9.99
CA VAL A 83 -7.61 3.11 -9.00
C VAL A 83 -6.50 4.16 -9.09
N ARG A 84 -5.24 3.72 -9.17
CA ARG A 84 -4.07 4.59 -9.30
C ARG A 84 -4.16 5.44 -10.57
N GLU A 85 -4.47 4.82 -11.70
CA GLU A 85 -4.63 5.54 -12.97
C GLU A 85 -5.77 6.55 -12.92
N ASP A 86 -6.90 6.21 -12.30
CA ASP A 86 -8.04 7.13 -12.21
C ASP A 86 -7.69 8.38 -11.41
N ILE A 87 -7.01 8.20 -10.26
CA ILE A 87 -6.57 9.30 -9.40
C ILE A 87 -5.51 10.14 -10.13
N LEU A 88 -4.51 9.49 -10.72
CA LEU A 88 -3.45 10.18 -11.45
C LEU A 88 -4.02 10.89 -12.69
N LYS A 89 -4.94 10.32 -13.45
CA LYS A 89 -5.52 10.98 -14.63
C LYS A 89 -6.61 12.00 -14.27
N GLU A 90 -6.94 12.15 -12.99
CA GLU A 90 -8.00 13.02 -12.47
C GLU A 90 -9.37 12.71 -13.10
N VAL A 91 -9.63 11.44 -13.40
CA VAL A 91 -10.91 10.98 -13.97
C VAL A 91 -11.82 10.41 -12.89
N LYS A 92 -13.11 10.30 -13.21
CA LYS A 92 -14.08 9.69 -12.31
C LYS A 92 -13.64 8.25 -11.96
N PRO A 93 -13.61 7.86 -10.67
CA PRO A 93 -13.24 6.50 -10.29
C PRO A 93 -14.15 5.46 -10.94
N ARG A 94 -13.54 4.51 -11.67
CA ARG A 94 -14.25 3.42 -12.36
C ARG A 94 -14.58 2.27 -11.42
N ILE A 95 -13.67 1.95 -10.49
CA ILE A 95 -13.89 0.94 -9.45
C ILE A 95 -14.82 1.49 -8.38
N SER A 96 -15.83 0.74 -7.97
CA SER A 96 -16.83 1.18 -6.99
C SER A 96 -16.23 1.46 -5.60
N ARG A 97 -16.91 2.30 -4.80
CA ARG A 97 -16.43 2.63 -3.43
C ARG A 97 -16.34 1.38 -2.53
N SER A 98 -17.31 0.48 -2.63
CA SER A 98 -17.33 -0.75 -1.83
C SER A 98 -16.23 -1.72 -2.25
N CYS A 99 -15.97 -1.87 -3.56
CA CYS A 99 -14.83 -2.66 -4.02
C CYS A 99 -13.49 -2.04 -3.58
N ARG A 100 -13.31 -0.71 -3.69
CA ARG A 100 -12.09 -0.04 -3.18
C ARG A 100 -11.87 -0.30 -1.69
N GLN A 101 -12.92 -0.37 -0.89
CA GLN A 101 -12.81 -0.72 0.54
C GLN A 101 -12.33 -2.16 0.75
N GLN A 102 -12.80 -3.12 -0.04
CA GLN A 102 -12.33 -4.51 0.02
C GLN A 102 -10.89 -4.65 -0.52
N LEU A 103 -10.57 -3.94 -1.61
CA LEU A 103 -9.25 -3.87 -2.20
C LEU A 103 -8.21 -3.37 -1.19
N ARG A 104 -8.50 -2.30 -0.46
CA ARG A 104 -7.63 -1.78 0.61
C ARG A 104 -7.22 -2.86 1.59
N GLN A 105 -8.19 -3.67 2.06
CA GLN A 105 -7.90 -4.74 3.02
C GLN A 105 -6.98 -5.81 2.45
N GLN A 106 -7.12 -6.13 1.16
CA GLN A 106 -6.23 -7.08 0.49
C GLN A 106 -4.83 -6.49 0.25
N LEU A 107 -4.74 -5.22 -0.13
CA LEU A 107 -3.46 -4.53 -0.30
C LEU A 107 -2.71 -4.36 1.03
N LEU A 108 -3.42 -4.00 2.10
CA LEU A 108 -2.86 -3.96 3.44
C LEU A 108 -2.25 -5.32 3.81
N GLN A 109 -2.97 -6.43 3.59
CA GLN A 109 -2.44 -7.78 3.84
C GLN A 109 -1.22 -8.12 2.98
N ARG A 110 -1.23 -7.73 1.71
CA ARG A 110 -0.10 -7.91 0.80
C ARG A 110 1.15 -7.18 1.32
N HIS A 111 1.00 -5.97 1.83
CA HIS A 111 2.12 -5.14 2.31
C HIS A 111 2.64 -5.56 3.68
N GLU A 112 1.97 -6.50 4.38
CA GLU A 112 2.38 -6.92 5.72
C GLU A 112 3.69 -7.69 5.73
N ALA A 113 3.98 -8.46 4.68
CA ALA A 113 5.22 -9.20 4.60
C ALA A 113 5.69 -9.39 3.17
N ILE A 114 7.00 -9.43 2.96
CA ILE A 114 7.59 -9.64 1.62
C ILE A 114 7.18 -10.99 1.01
N SER A 115 6.92 -12.00 1.83
CA SER A 115 6.41 -13.30 1.40
C SER A 115 4.95 -13.27 0.90
N LEU A 116 4.19 -12.24 1.28
CA LEU A 116 2.82 -11.99 0.81
C LEU A 116 2.77 -11.11 -0.45
N ASP A 117 3.91 -10.59 -0.91
CA ASP A 117 4.06 -9.93 -2.21
C ASP A 117 5.12 -10.63 -3.08
N PRO A 118 4.76 -11.74 -3.73
CA PRO A 118 5.67 -12.49 -4.60
C PRO A 118 6.32 -11.65 -5.71
N GLN A 119 5.62 -10.65 -6.24
CA GLN A 119 6.17 -9.79 -7.29
C GLN A 119 7.27 -8.88 -6.75
N LEU A 120 7.04 -8.25 -5.59
CA LEU A 120 8.07 -7.43 -4.95
C LEU A 120 9.25 -8.32 -4.53
N LYS A 121 9.00 -9.48 -3.93
CA LYS A 121 10.04 -10.45 -3.52
C LYS A 121 10.89 -10.88 -4.71
N MET A 122 10.27 -11.17 -5.85
CA MET A 122 10.97 -11.58 -7.06
C MET A 122 11.84 -10.45 -7.63
N ARG A 123 11.29 -9.23 -7.74
CA ARG A 123 12.00 -8.08 -8.33
C ARG A 123 13.12 -7.55 -7.43
N CYS A 124 12.96 -7.67 -6.11
CA CYS A 124 13.89 -7.16 -5.12
C CYS A 124 14.80 -8.21 -4.48
N GLY A 125 14.75 -9.49 -4.88
CA GLY A 125 15.43 -10.58 -4.16
C GLY A 125 16.90 -10.30 -3.84
N ARG A 126 17.68 -9.85 -4.83
CA ARG A 126 19.10 -9.49 -4.65
C ARG A 126 19.29 -8.29 -3.72
N ASP A 127 18.47 -7.27 -3.86
CA ASP A 127 18.55 -6.07 -3.03
C ASP A 127 18.17 -6.38 -1.56
N ILE A 128 17.20 -7.28 -1.36
CA ILE A 128 16.80 -7.77 -0.04
C ILE A 128 17.97 -8.52 0.61
N GLU A 129 18.60 -9.45 -0.10
CA GLU A 129 19.73 -10.24 0.43
C GLU A 129 20.93 -9.35 0.79
N THR A 130 21.25 -8.38 -0.06
CA THR A 130 22.45 -7.54 0.10
C THR A 130 22.25 -6.40 1.08
N LYS A 131 21.05 -5.80 1.14
CA LYS A 131 20.78 -4.58 1.92
C LYS A 131 19.88 -4.84 3.14
N CYS A 132 18.99 -5.82 3.07
CA CYS A 132 17.92 -6.02 4.06
C CYS A 132 17.91 -7.42 4.71
N SER A 133 18.98 -8.21 4.61
CA SER A 133 19.02 -9.62 5.07
C SER A 133 18.77 -9.83 6.56
N LYS A 134 18.99 -8.81 7.40
CA LYS A 134 18.75 -8.86 8.84
C LYS A 134 17.36 -8.35 9.26
N VAL A 135 16.53 -7.97 8.30
CA VAL A 135 15.20 -7.41 8.56
C VAL A 135 14.17 -8.53 8.61
N GLU A 136 13.35 -8.53 9.67
CA GLU A 136 12.23 -9.46 9.78
C GLU A 136 11.23 -9.23 8.63
N GLU A 137 10.74 -10.32 8.02
CA GLU A 137 9.86 -10.23 6.85
C GLU A 137 8.53 -9.52 7.13
N GLY A 138 8.03 -9.54 8.37
CA GLY A 138 6.70 -9.07 8.75
C GLY A 138 6.59 -7.61 9.20
N GLY A 139 5.36 -7.10 9.25
CA GLY A 139 5.01 -5.74 9.64
C GLY A 139 5.45 -4.66 8.65
N GLY A 140 5.62 -5.01 7.38
CA GLY A 140 6.05 -4.08 6.32
C GLY A 140 7.52 -3.64 6.42
N LYS A 141 8.31 -4.25 7.32
CA LYS A 141 9.69 -3.81 7.61
C LYS A 141 10.64 -3.95 6.43
N VAL A 142 10.50 -5.02 5.63
CA VAL A 142 11.34 -5.22 4.43
C VAL A 142 11.09 -4.13 3.39
N LEU A 143 9.83 -3.76 3.16
CA LEU A 143 9.49 -2.65 2.26
C LEU A 143 10.08 -1.33 2.78
N GLU A 144 10.02 -1.05 4.09
CA GLU A 144 10.68 0.12 4.67
C GLU A 144 12.20 0.11 4.54
N CYS A 145 12.84 -1.05 4.68
CA CYS A 145 14.26 -1.18 4.46
C CYS A 145 14.63 -0.86 3.00
N LEU A 146 13.90 -1.43 2.04
CA LEU A 146 14.11 -1.14 0.62
C LEU A 146 13.92 0.35 0.31
N ARG A 147 12.90 1.01 0.89
CA ARG A 147 12.70 2.46 0.79
C ARG A 147 13.87 3.27 1.33
N SER A 148 14.46 2.84 2.44
CA SER A 148 15.64 3.53 3.01
C SER A 148 16.90 3.42 2.14
N HIS A 149 16.95 2.43 1.23
CA HIS A 149 18.04 2.19 0.29
C HIS A 149 17.67 2.46 -1.16
N LYS A 150 16.59 3.23 -1.39
CA LYS A 150 15.98 3.44 -2.70
C LYS A 150 16.98 3.85 -3.79
N GLY A 151 17.90 4.77 -3.49
CA GLY A 151 18.92 5.24 -4.43
C GLY A 151 19.97 4.20 -4.84
N GLU A 152 20.02 3.05 -4.15
CA GLU A 152 20.98 1.97 -4.38
C GLU A 152 20.33 0.68 -4.90
N LEU A 153 19.00 0.68 -5.08
CA LEU A 153 18.27 -0.49 -5.55
C LEU A 153 18.53 -0.76 -7.03
N SER A 154 18.44 -2.03 -7.42
CA SER A 154 18.32 -2.39 -8.83
C SER A 154 17.09 -1.72 -9.47
N HIS A 155 17.15 -1.49 -10.79
CA HIS A 155 16.07 -0.83 -11.51
C HIS A 155 14.70 -1.52 -11.30
N ASP A 156 14.66 -2.84 -11.42
CA ASP A 156 13.42 -3.61 -11.27
C ASP A 156 12.84 -3.52 -9.86
N CYS A 157 13.71 -3.55 -8.84
CA CYS A 157 13.29 -3.39 -7.46
C CYS A 157 12.81 -1.97 -7.17
N HIS A 158 13.54 -0.96 -7.66
CA HIS A 158 13.17 0.44 -7.51
C HIS A 158 11.77 0.72 -8.06
N VAL A 159 11.48 0.24 -9.27
CA VAL A 159 10.14 0.35 -9.88
C VAL A 159 9.09 -0.35 -9.02
N ALA A 160 9.37 -1.57 -8.53
CA ALA A 160 8.44 -2.33 -7.70
C ALA A 160 8.14 -1.64 -6.37
N VAL A 161 9.16 -1.09 -5.69
CA VAL A 161 9.00 -0.32 -4.46
C VAL A 161 8.18 0.95 -4.72
N PHE A 162 8.45 1.63 -5.83
CA PHE A 162 7.72 2.85 -6.19
C PHE A 162 6.24 2.62 -6.44
N VAL A 163 5.86 1.49 -7.05
CA VAL A 163 4.44 1.12 -7.19
C VAL A 163 3.76 0.95 -5.82
N ARG A 164 4.43 0.34 -4.83
CA ARG A 164 3.88 0.18 -3.47
C ARG A 164 3.78 1.50 -2.73
N GLU A 165 4.76 2.39 -2.91
CA GLU A 165 4.67 3.76 -2.41
C GLU A 165 3.48 4.51 -3.02
N GLN A 166 3.25 4.39 -4.33
CA GLN A 166 2.07 4.99 -4.96
C GLN A 166 0.78 4.46 -4.32
N GLU A 167 0.64 3.14 -4.17
CA GLU A 167 -0.54 2.56 -3.52
C GLU A 167 -0.75 3.10 -2.10
N GLU A 168 0.31 3.15 -1.28
CA GLU A 168 0.25 3.65 0.10
C GLU A 168 0.02 5.16 0.20
N HIS A 169 0.58 5.98 -0.68
CA HIS A 169 0.37 7.42 -0.65
C HIS A 169 -1.01 7.82 -1.20
N LEU A 170 -1.56 7.04 -2.13
CA LEU A 170 -2.92 7.20 -2.63
C LEU A 170 -3.98 6.73 -1.61
N ASP A 171 -3.64 5.71 -0.82
CA ASP A 171 -4.49 5.16 0.22
C ASP A 171 -3.67 4.83 1.47
N PRO A 172 -3.43 5.81 2.37
CA PRO A 172 -2.57 5.62 3.55
C PRO A 172 -3.03 4.49 4.48
N GLY A 173 -4.28 4.05 4.37
CA GLY A 173 -4.78 2.87 5.08
C GLY A 173 -4.24 1.53 4.58
N THR A 174 -3.41 1.50 3.53
CA THR A 174 -2.65 0.31 3.10
C THR A 174 -1.21 0.31 3.60
N ASP A 175 -0.72 1.40 4.20
CA ASP A 175 0.62 1.49 4.77
C ASP A 175 0.65 0.79 6.13
N VAL A 176 1.16 -0.44 6.13
CA VAL A 176 1.23 -1.30 7.33
C VAL A 176 2.08 -0.65 8.42
N VAL A 177 3.13 0.08 8.06
CA VAL A 177 4.03 0.70 9.04
C VAL A 177 3.35 1.91 9.66
N LEU A 178 2.63 2.71 8.86
CA LEU A 178 1.80 3.83 9.33
C LEU A 178 0.68 3.35 10.25
N GLU A 179 -0.15 2.42 9.79
CA GLU A 179 -1.27 1.84 10.56
C GLU A 179 -0.81 1.29 11.91
N ASN A 180 0.31 0.58 11.94
CA ASN A 180 0.83 -0.01 13.18
C ASN A 180 1.49 1.02 14.10
N THR A 181 2.32 1.92 13.54
CA THR A 181 3.07 2.90 14.34
C THR A 181 2.16 4.01 14.86
N CYS A 182 1.16 4.41 14.08
CA CYS A 182 0.25 5.50 14.41
C CYS A 182 -1.08 5.02 14.98
N ARG A 183 -1.29 3.72 15.23
CA ARG A 183 -2.59 3.15 15.66
C ARG A 183 -3.27 3.93 16.77
N GLN A 184 -2.54 4.30 17.83
CA GLN A 184 -3.09 5.07 18.95
C GLN A 184 -3.50 6.49 18.52
N MET A 185 -2.69 7.13 17.67
CA MET A 185 -2.96 8.47 17.15
C MET A 185 -4.14 8.47 16.19
N ILE A 186 -4.23 7.46 15.34
CA ILE A 186 -5.37 7.24 14.44
C ILE A 186 -6.65 7.10 15.26
N SER A 187 -6.63 6.23 16.27
CA SER A 187 -7.76 6.01 17.17
C SER A 187 -8.14 7.26 17.98
N ARG A 188 -7.19 8.12 18.32
CA ARG A 188 -7.47 9.31 19.14
C ARG A 188 -7.91 10.53 18.33
N PHE A 189 -7.26 10.78 17.19
CA PHE A 189 -7.42 12.03 16.43
C PHE A 189 -8.18 11.86 15.12
N CYS A 190 -8.25 10.64 14.58
CA CYS A 190 -8.68 10.39 13.20
C CYS A 190 -9.78 9.32 13.08
N GLN A 191 -10.63 9.15 14.10
CA GLN A 191 -11.72 8.16 14.09
C GLN A 191 -12.68 8.34 12.91
N ASP A 192 -13.01 9.60 12.60
CA ASP A 192 -13.94 9.96 11.52
C ASP A 192 -13.24 10.22 10.18
N ALA A 193 -11.90 10.13 10.14
CA ALA A 193 -11.15 10.36 8.93
C ALA A 193 -11.40 9.20 7.95
N GLN A 194 -11.75 9.54 6.70
CA GLN A 194 -11.74 8.53 5.65
C GLN A 194 -10.30 8.05 5.41
N PRO A 195 -10.06 6.77 5.06
CA PRO A 195 -8.70 6.23 4.95
C PRO A 195 -7.80 7.00 3.98
N GLN A 196 -8.34 7.52 2.86
CA GLN A 196 -7.56 8.33 1.92
C GLN A 196 -7.10 9.68 2.50
N ASN A 197 -7.74 10.15 3.58
CA ASN A 197 -7.42 11.40 4.28
C ASN A 197 -6.63 11.15 5.57
N LEU A 198 -6.27 9.90 5.86
CA LEU A 198 -5.65 9.51 7.12
C LEU A 198 -4.32 10.25 7.35
N LEU A 199 -3.44 10.27 6.34
CA LEU A 199 -2.17 10.99 6.44
C LEU A 199 -2.38 12.50 6.62
N THR A 200 -3.39 13.08 5.97
CA THR A 200 -3.77 14.49 6.13
C THR A 200 -4.25 14.78 7.55
N CYS A 201 -5.09 13.91 8.12
CA CYS A 201 -5.54 14.02 9.50
C CYS A 201 -4.36 13.94 10.48
N LEU A 202 -3.48 12.96 10.31
CA LEU A 202 -2.29 12.80 11.14
C LEU A 202 -1.34 14.00 11.02
N LYS A 203 -1.16 14.56 9.82
CA LYS A 203 -0.38 15.78 9.57
C LYS A 203 -0.94 16.96 10.35
N SER A 204 -2.25 17.19 10.32
CA SER A 204 -2.90 18.32 11.00
C SER A 204 -2.80 18.23 12.52
N ASN A 205 -2.85 17.02 13.08
CA ASN A 205 -2.77 16.79 14.53
C ASN A 205 -1.33 16.55 15.02
N ARG A 206 -0.35 16.47 14.11
CA ARG A 206 1.05 16.15 14.42
C ARG A 206 1.68 17.04 15.49
N GLY A 207 1.19 18.27 15.65
CA GLY A 207 1.70 19.24 16.64
C GLY A 207 1.23 19.01 18.08
N ALA A 208 0.17 18.21 18.30
CA ALA A 208 -0.43 18.03 19.62
C ALA A 208 0.57 17.42 20.64
N THR A 209 0.43 17.76 21.91
CA THR A 209 1.38 17.37 22.97
C THR A 209 1.32 15.87 23.28
N ASP A 210 0.13 15.30 23.18
CA ASP A 210 -0.20 13.89 23.30
C ASP A 210 0.01 13.09 22.01
N PHE A 211 0.57 13.72 20.96
CA PHE A 211 0.90 13.04 19.72
C PHE A 211 2.26 12.32 19.80
N GLU A 212 2.24 10.99 19.76
CA GLU A 212 3.42 10.13 19.91
C GLU A 212 4.59 10.51 19.00
N ALA A 213 5.79 10.59 19.57
CA ALA A 213 7.00 10.96 18.85
C ALA A 213 7.33 10.01 17.68
N ARG A 214 7.09 8.70 17.83
CA ARG A 214 7.35 7.72 16.76
C ARG A 214 6.42 7.92 15.57
N CYS A 215 5.13 8.09 15.82
CA CYS A 215 4.17 8.43 14.76
C CYS A 215 4.52 9.79 14.13
N ARG A 216 4.94 10.78 14.92
CA ARG A 216 5.35 12.10 14.45
C ARG A 216 6.49 12.00 13.43
N MET A 217 7.52 11.21 13.74
CA MET A 217 8.64 10.97 12.84
C MET A 217 8.19 10.25 11.56
N LEU A 218 7.35 9.23 11.67
CA LEU A 218 6.87 8.49 10.51
C LEU A 218 6.02 9.35 9.56
N VAL A 219 5.07 10.12 10.10
CA VAL A 219 4.28 11.09 9.32
C VAL A 219 5.21 12.08 8.63
N THR A 220 6.24 12.57 9.32
CA THR A 220 7.24 13.46 8.71
C THR A 220 7.96 12.79 7.53
N ARG A 221 8.37 11.53 7.67
CA ARG A 221 9.01 10.78 6.60
C ARG A 221 8.09 10.64 5.38
N ARG A 222 6.82 10.26 5.59
CA ARG A 222 5.84 10.17 4.50
C ARG A 222 5.62 11.50 3.79
N LEU A 223 5.57 12.61 4.53
CA LEU A 223 5.44 13.94 3.91
C LEU A 223 6.68 14.34 3.08
N VAL A 224 7.87 13.87 3.47
CA VAL A 224 9.09 14.05 2.67
C VAL A 224 9.05 13.17 1.42
N GLU A 225 8.64 11.90 1.54
CA GLU A 225 8.44 11.02 0.37
C GLU A 225 7.40 11.62 -0.61
N GLN A 226 6.31 12.20 -0.12
CA GLN A 226 5.33 12.88 -0.98
C GLN A 226 5.92 14.09 -1.73
N SER A 227 7.03 14.67 -1.27
CA SER A 227 7.68 15.78 -1.94
C SER A 227 8.75 15.34 -2.94
N THR A 228 9.11 14.04 -3.00
CA THR A 228 10.08 13.54 -3.98
C THR A 228 9.45 13.29 -5.36
N ASP A 229 8.15 12.98 -5.44
CA ASP A 229 7.51 12.75 -6.73
C ASP A 229 6.03 13.16 -6.72
N GLN A 230 5.63 13.90 -7.74
CA GLN A 230 4.26 14.38 -7.90
C GLN A 230 3.22 13.25 -7.97
N ARG A 231 3.61 12.04 -8.34
CA ARG A 231 2.71 10.87 -8.39
C ARG A 231 2.46 10.29 -7.00
N LEU A 232 3.26 10.64 -6.01
CA LEU A 232 3.04 10.34 -4.59
C LEU A 232 2.18 11.41 -3.91
N ASN A 233 1.95 12.56 -4.57
CA ASN A 233 1.12 13.64 -4.05
C ASN A 233 0.11 14.15 -5.10
N PRO A 234 -1.02 13.45 -5.28
CA PRO A 234 -2.04 13.84 -6.27
C PRO A 234 -2.62 15.23 -6.05
N GLU A 235 -2.75 15.67 -4.79
CA GLU A 235 -3.25 17.00 -4.44
C GLU A 235 -2.29 18.09 -4.94
N LEU A 236 -0.99 17.93 -4.67
CA LEU A 236 0.05 18.82 -5.20
C LEU A 236 0.05 18.82 -6.72
N ARG A 237 0.02 17.65 -7.34
CA ARG A 237 -0.02 17.53 -8.79
C ARG A 237 -1.22 18.25 -9.39
N LYS A 238 -2.41 18.08 -8.81
CA LYS A 238 -3.63 18.75 -9.26
C LYS A 238 -3.51 20.28 -9.14
N ALA A 239 -2.99 20.76 -8.02
CA ALA A 239 -2.82 22.19 -7.78
C ALA A 239 -1.76 22.82 -8.71
N CYS A 240 -0.65 22.13 -8.94
CA CYS A 240 0.51 22.67 -9.66
C CYS A 240 0.61 22.21 -11.12
N LYS A 241 -0.37 21.45 -11.65
CA LYS A 241 -0.32 20.81 -12.98
C LYS A 241 0.07 21.76 -14.11
N VAL A 242 -0.53 22.96 -14.13
CA VAL A 242 -0.30 23.96 -15.17
C VAL A 242 1.12 24.50 -15.08
N ASP A 243 1.57 24.83 -13.87
CA ASP A 243 2.92 25.33 -13.63
C ASP A 243 3.97 24.26 -13.96
N MET A 244 3.72 23.01 -13.60
CA MET A 244 4.60 21.88 -13.93
C MET A 244 4.70 21.65 -15.43
N ALA A 245 3.59 21.73 -16.16
CA ALA A 245 3.61 21.63 -17.61
C ALA A 245 4.34 22.83 -18.26
N LYS A 246 4.26 24.02 -17.66
CA LYS A 246 4.87 25.25 -18.18
C LYS A 246 6.38 25.33 -17.90
N PHE A 247 6.77 25.11 -16.65
CA PHE A 247 8.14 25.30 -16.16
C PHE A 247 8.97 24.00 -16.20
N CYS A 248 8.32 22.84 -16.10
CA CYS A 248 8.96 21.54 -16.02
C CYS A 248 8.57 20.59 -17.17
N SER A 249 8.12 21.13 -18.31
CA SER A 249 7.57 20.39 -19.46
C SER A 249 8.30 19.08 -19.79
N ARG A 250 9.62 19.11 -19.97
CA ARG A 250 10.43 17.91 -20.26
C ARG A 250 10.36 16.83 -19.17
N LEU A 251 10.42 17.23 -17.90
CA LEU A 251 10.34 16.30 -16.76
C LEU A 251 8.91 15.81 -16.56
N PHE A 252 7.92 16.68 -16.79
CA PHE A 252 6.51 16.36 -16.71
C PHE A 252 6.13 15.28 -17.75
N ASP A 253 6.54 15.46 -19.01
CA ASP A 253 6.29 14.49 -20.09
C ASP A 253 6.99 13.15 -19.86
N GLN A 254 8.21 13.17 -19.31
CA GLN A 254 8.93 11.94 -18.94
C GLN A 254 8.25 11.23 -17.77
N SER A 255 7.69 11.97 -16.80
CA SER A 255 7.03 11.39 -15.63
C SER A 255 5.72 10.67 -15.92
N MET A 256 5.09 11.01 -17.04
CA MET A 256 3.92 10.30 -17.54
C MET A 256 4.27 9.00 -18.28
N LYS A 257 5.53 8.81 -18.67
CA LYS A 257 5.99 7.67 -19.49
C LYS A 257 6.96 6.73 -18.77
N SER A 258 7.51 7.15 -17.62
CA SER A 258 8.51 6.41 -16.87
C SER A 258 7.90 5.73 -15.64
N ASP A 259 8.17 4.45 -15.45
CA ASP A 259 7.82 3.72 -14.23
C ASP A 259 8.79 4.01 -13.06
N VAL A 260 9.85 4.77 -13.31
CA VAL A 260 10.86 5.16 -12.31
C VAL A 260 10.50 6.50 -11.67
N GLU A 261 10.70 6.62 -10.36
CA GLU A 261 10.60 7.86 -9.59
C GLU A 261 11.57 8.95 -10.09
N PHE A 262 11.17 10.21 -9.98
CA PHE A 262 11.99 11.37 -10.37
C PHE A 262 12.89 11.93 -9.25
N ASN A 263 12.96 11.31 -8.06
CA ASN A 263 13.88 11.67 -6.96
C ASN A 263 13.93 13.17 -6.62
N GLY A 264 12.77 13.84 -6.58
CA GLY A 264 12.67 15.26 -6.25
C GLY A 264 12.99 16.22 -7.40
N LYS A 265 13.37 15.74 -8.59
CA LYS A 265 13.71 16.60 -9.74
C LYS A 265 12.58 17.54 -10.15
N VAL A 266 11.33 17.10 -9.97
CA VAL A 266 10.16 17.92 -10.29
C VAL A 266 9.94 19.01 -9.23
N THR A 267 10.16 18.71 -7.94
CA THR A 267 10.07 19.72 -6.89
C THR A 267 11.27 20.66 -6.88
N GLU A 268 12.43 20.21 -7.33
CA GLU A 268 13.59 21.07 -7.61
C GLU A 268 13.33 22.02 -8.78
N CYS A 269 12.69 21.55 -9.85
CA CYS A 269 12.33 22.36 -11.00
C CYS A 269 11.28 23.45 -10.70
N LEU A 270 10.45 23.26 -9.67
CA LEU A 270 9.43 24.23 -9.24
C LEU A 270 9.94 25.26 -8.20
N LYS A 271 11.20 25.16 -7.76
CA LYS A 271 11.85 26.17 -6.91
C LYS A 271 12.37 27.32 -7.77
#